data_AF-A0A4Q5WW30-F1
#
_entry.id   AF-A0A4Q5WW30-F1
#
_cell.length_a   1.000
_cell.length_b   1.000
_cell.length_c   1.000
_cell.angle_alpha   90.00
_cell.angle_beta   90.00
_cell.angle_gamma   90.00
#
_symmetry.space_group_name_H-M   'P 1'
#
loop_
_entity.id
_entity.type
_entity.pdbx_description
1 polymer ?
#
loop_
_entity_poly.entity_id
_entity_poly.type
_entity_poly.pdbx_seq_one_letter_code
_entity_poly.pdbx_strand_id
1 'polypeptide(L)'
;MKRALISLFAAAVFGAGAAYAQTITFVDPKGDDDGPGGYLYPTDPVFTKGSFDLDRVTVSNRSGRVEFNVEMNAPLEDPWRTGTGYSVQMIFIFIDTDNVR
;
A
#
# COMPACT_ATOMS: atom_id res chain seq x y z
N MET A 1 -37.94 6.38 -52.40
CA MET A 1 -37.44 6.67 -51.03
C MET A 1 -36.55 5.52 -50.57
N LYS A 2 -35.46 5.81 -49.83
CA LYS A 2 -34.35 4.94 -49.33
C LYS A 2 -33.06 5.11 -50.17
N ARG A 3 -32.41 6.28 -50.08
CA ARG A 3 -31.35 6.70 -49.14
C ARG A 3 -29.97 6.11 -49.50
N ALA A 4 -29.10 7.01 -49.97
CA ALA A 4 -27.73 6.78 -50.41
C ALA A 4 -26.80 6.35 -49.27
N LEU A 5 -25.83 5.50 -49.60
CA LEU A 5 -24.67 5.19 -48.77
C LEU A 5 -23.80 6.44 -48.63
N ILE A 6 -23.50 6.82 -47.38
CA ILE A 6 -22.41 7.74 -47.04
C ILE A 6 -21.50 6.97 -46.08
N SER A 7 -20.40 6.47 -46.63
CA SER A 7 -19.25 6.04 -45.82
C SER A 7 -18.55 7.29 -45.32
N LEU A 8 -18.49 7.48 -43.99
CA LEU A 8 -17.65 8.50 -43.37
C LEU A 8 -16.71 7.81 -42.37
N PHE A 9 -15.44 7.77 -42.76
CA PHE A 9 -14.30 7.36 -41.95
C PHE A 9 -13.73 8.62 -41.31
N ALA A 10 -13.80 8.78 -39.98
CA ALA A 10 -13.03 9.74 -39.16
C ALA A 10 -13.54 9.66 -37.71
N ALA A 11 -12.76 9.64 -36.64
CA ALA A 11 -11.33 9.50 -36.44
C ALA A 11 -11.18 8.86 -35.04
N ALA A 12 -10.34 7.84 -34.89
CA ALA A 12 -9.99 7.32 -33.57
C ALA A 12 -9.20 8.41 -32.83
N VAL A 13 -9.83 9.08 -31.88
CA VAL A 13 -9.15 9.99 -30.95
C VAL A 13 -8.28 9.12 -30.04
N PHE A 14 -7.01 8.96 -30.41
CA PHE A 14 -5.96 8.56 -29.46
C PHE A 14 -5.66 9.78 -28.58
N GLY A 15 -6.56 10.05 -27.64
CA GLY A 15 -6.32 10.97 -26.54
C GLY A 15 -5.51 10.20 -25.50
N ALA A 16 -4.28 10.67 -25.24
CA ALA A 16 -3.34 10.10 -24.30
C ALA A 16 -4.04 9.56 -23.05
N GLY A 17 -3.89 8.26 -22.80
CA GLY A 17 -4.34 7.67 -21.54
C GLY A 17 -3.69 8.45 -20.42
N ALA A 18 -4.50 9.13 -19.61
CA ALA A 18 -4.03 9.56 -18.31
C ALA A 18 -3.42 8.32 -17.67
N ALA A 19 -2.14 8.39 -17.29
CA ALA A 19 -1.56 7.37 -16.44
C ALA A 19 -2.39 7.38 -15.16
N TYR A 20 -3.39 6.51 -15.09
CA TYR A 20 -4.14 6.32 -13.86
C TYR A 20 -3.11 5.92 -12.82
N ALA A 21 -3.00 6.70 -11.74
CA ALA A 21 -2.28 6.28 -10.57
C ALA A 21 -2.94 4.95 -10.14
N GLN A 22 -2.25 3.85 -10.40
CA GLN A 22 -2.71 2.53 -10.00
C GLN A 22 -2.48 2.45 -8.50
N THR A 23 -3.56 2.33 -7.75
CA THR A 23 -3.53 2.17 -6.29
C THR A 23 -4.16 0.83 -5.95
N ILE A 24 -3.46 0.05 -5.15
CA ILE A 24 -3.94 -1.23 -4.60
C ILE A 24 -3.86 -1.12 -3.08
N THR A 25 -4.90 -1.56 -2.39
CA THR A 25 -4.96 -1.55 -0.93
C THR A 25 -5.19 -2.96 -0.40
N PHE A 26 -4.38 -3.36 0.56
CA PHE A 26 -4.51 -4.55 1.38
C PHE A 26 -4.92 -4.10 2.78
N VAL A 27 -5.94 -4.75 3.35
CA VAL A 27 -6.42 -4.50 4.71
C VAL A 27 -6.11 -5.74 5.53
N ASP A 28 -5.62 -5.53 6.74
CA ASP A 28 -5.27 -6.57 7.69
C ASP A 28 -6.22 -6.47 8.91
N PRO A 29 -6.61 -7.60 9.54
CA PRO A 29 -7.42 -7.56 10.75
C PRO A 29 -6.73 -6.81 11.88
N LYS A 30 -7.50 -6.08 12.70
CA LYS A 30 -6.93 -5.40 13.87
C LYS A 30 -6.83 -6.34 15.06
N GLY A 31 -5.75 -6.21 15.82
CA GLY A 31 -5.52 -6.92 17.07
C GLY A 31 -5.06 -8.36 16.87
N ASP A 32 -4.39 -8.64 15.75
CA ASP A 32 -3.73 -9.92 15.44
C ASP A 32 -2.18 -9.81 15.52
N ASP A 33 -1.70 -8.83 16.27
CA ASP A 33 -0.29 -8.55 16.56
C ASP A 33 0.35 -9.53 17.58
N ASP A 34 -0.17 -10.74 17.66
CA ASP A 34 0.27 -11.84 18.53
C ASP A 34 0.88 -13.02 17.76
N GLY A 35 1.23 -12.80 16.48
CA GLY A 35 1.95 -13.75 15.64
C GLY A 35 1.11 -15.00 15.35
N PRO A 36 1.58 -16.21 15.67
CA PRO A 36 0.76 -17.42 15.56
C PRO A 36 -0.39 -17.53 16.60
N GLY A 37 -0.64 -16.50 17.42
CA GLY A 37 -1.67 -16.48 18.47
C GLY A 37 -1.15 -16.54 19.92
N GLY A 38 0.10 -16.15 20.17
CA GLY A 38 0.70 -16.30 21.50
C GLY A 38 1.94 -15.47 21.79
N TYR A 39 2.35 -14.60 20.86
CA TYR A 39 3.41 -13.65 21.14
C TYR A 39 2.92 -12.59 22.11
N LEU A 40 3.84 -12.17 22.97
CA LEU A 40 3.62 -11.12 23.93
C LEU A 40 4.51 -9.94 23.57
N TYR A 41 3.95 -8.75 23.74
CA TYR A 41 4.72 -7.54 23.68
C TYR A 41 5.84 -7.55 24.72
N PRO A 42 7.02 -6.98 24.42
CA PRO A 42 8.00 -6.71 25.45
C PRO A 42 7.41 -5.78 26.52
N THR A 43 7.87 -5.92 27.76
CA THR A 43 7.27 -5.21 28.90
C THR A 43 7.70 -3.75 29.04
N ASP A 44 8.65 -3.29 28.24
CA ASP A 44 9.10 -1.90 28.27
C ASP A 44 7.99 -0.98 27.72
N PRO A 45 7.67 0.15 28.39
CA PRO A 45 6.56 1.02 28.00
C PRO A 45 6.71 1.67 26.62
N VAL A 46 7.89 1.65 25.99
CA VAL A 46 8.03 2.10 24.60
C VAL A 46 7.26 1.24 23.60
N PHE A 47 6.92 0.00 23.97
CA PHE A 47 6.11 -0.91 23.16
C PHE A 47 4.63 -0.79 23.54
N THR A 48 3.96 0.19 22.95
CA THR A 48 2.53 0.43 23.19
C THR A 48 1.65 -0.57 22.45
N LYS A 49 0.43 -0.81 22.95
CA LYS A 49 -0.55 -1.70 22.31
C LYS A 49 -0.78 -1.29 20.85
N GLY A 50 -0.69 -2.24 19.93
CA GLY A 50 -0.88 -2.01 18.50
C GLY A 50 0.35 -1.47 17.77
N SER A 51 1.50 -1.26 18.46
CA SER A 51 2.71 -0.76 17.79
C SER A 51 3.28 -1.75 16.77
N PHE A 52 2.84 -3.01 16.78
CA PHE A 52 3.15 -4.05 15.79
C PHE A 52 1.92 -4.59 15.03
N ASP A 53 0.75 -3.99 15.22
CA ASP A 53 -0.53 -4.36 14.59
C ASP A 53 -0.67 -3.65 13.24
N LEU A 54 -0.48 -4.38 12.14
CA LEU A 54 -0.64 -3.86 10.79
C LEU A 54 -2.14 -3.66 10.53
N ASP A 55 -2.54 -2.49 10.02
CA ASP A 55 -3.95 -2.21 9.65
C ASP A 55 -4.12 -2.24 8.13
N ARG A 56 -3.17 -1.63 7.42
CA ARG A 56 -3.31 -1.41 5.98
C ARG A 56 -1.98 -1.25 5.27
N VAL A 57 -1.91 -1.79 4.06
CA VAL A 57 -0.86 -1.43 3.09
C VAL A 57 -1.51 -0.89 1.83
N THR A 58 -1.15 0.33 1.45
CA THR A 58 -1.55 0.93 0.17
C THR A 58 -0.33 1.09 -0.72
N VAL A 59 -0.35 0.46 -1.88
CA VAL A 59 0.68 0.56 -2.91
C VAL A 59 0.16 1.45 -4.02
N SER A 60 0.90 2.50 -4.37
CA SER A 60 0.51 3.40 -5.45
C SER A 60 1.65 3.65 -6.42
N ASN A 61 1.33 3.86 -7.70
CA ASN A 61 2.29 4.37 -8.68
C ASN A 61 2.08 5.87 -8.87
N ARG A 62 3.08 6.66 -8.46
CA ARG A 62 3.07 8.12 -8.58
C ARG A 62 4.32 8.58 -9.33
N SER A 63 4.12 9.15 -10.52
CA SER A 63 5.19 9.73 -11.34
C SER A 63 6.36 8.76 -11.59
N GLY A 64 6.07 7.47 -11.79
CA GLY A 64 7.08 6.44 -12.04
C GLY A 64 7.78 5.91 -10.79
N ARG A 65 7.33 6.30 -9.59
CA ARG A 65 7.76 5.72 -8.31
C ARG A 65 6.65 4.88 -7.71
N VAL A 66 7.01 3.72 -7.19
CA VAL A 66 6.11 2.92 -6.37
C VAL A 66 6.22 3.43 -4.93
N GLU A 67 5.11 3.91 -4.38
CA GLU A 67 5.01 4.36 -2.99
C GLU A 67 4.25 3.28 -2.19
N PHE A 68 4.86 2.84 -1.09
CA PHE A 68 4.24 1.95 -0.10
C PHE A 68 3.85 2.77 1.12
N ASN A 69 2.56 2.86 1.40
CA ASN A 69 2.04 3.43 2.64
C ASN A 69 1.62 2.27 3.55
N VAL A 70 2.23 2.18 4.74
CA VAL A 70 1.99 1.14 5.73
C VAL A 70 1.43 1.79 6.97
N GLU A 71 0.25 1.35 7.38
CA GLU A 71 -0.49 1.92 8.51
C GLU A 71 -0.53 0.89 9.64
N MET A 72 -0.16 1.34 10.84
CA MET A 72 -0.23 0.54 12.06
C MET A 72 -1.48 0.94 12.86
N ASN A 73 -2.02 0.03 13.66
CA ASN A 73 -3.15 0.29 14.56
C ASN A 73 -2.72 1.01 15.86
N ALA A 74 -1.68 1.85 15.76
CA ALA A 74 -1.17 2.70 16.83
C ALA A 74 -0.47 3.93 16.24
N PRO A 75 -0.35 5.03 17.00
CA PRO A 75 0.52 6.14 16.62
C PRO A 75 1.97 5.66 16.41
N LEU A 76 2.62 6.20 15.38
CA LEU A 76 4.06 6.04 15.19
C LEU A 76 4.82 6.99 16.12
N GLU A 77 5.60 6.44 17.04
CA GLU A 77 6.38 7.18 18.03
C GLU A 77 7.87 6.91 17.88
N ASP A 78 8.70 7.93 18.15
CA ASP A 78 10.16 7.86 18.06
C ASP A 78 10.87 8.08 19.42
N PRO A 79 10.60 7.26 20.45
CA PRO A 79 11.21 7.41 21.77
C PRO A 79 12.74 7.25 21.77
N TRP A 80 13.29 6.50 20.81
CA TRP A 80 14.73 6.30 20.66
C TRP A 80 15.41 7.37 19.81
N ARG A 81 14.64 8.33 19.26
CA ARG A 81 15.13 9.48 18.49
C ARG A 81 15.96 9.04 17.28
N THR A 82 15.45 8.08 16.52
CA THR A 82 16.07 7.56 15.30
C THR A 82 16.13 8.61 14.19
N GLY A 83 15.26 9.62 14.25
CA GLY A 83 15.16 10.68 13.25
C GLY A 83 14.29 10.32 12.04
N THR A 84 13.69 9.13 12.02
CA THR A 84 12.78 8.67 10.96
C THR A 84 11.30 8.83 11.32
N GLY A 85 11.00 9.31 12.53
CA GLY A 85 9.64 9.53 13.02
C GLY A 85 9.00 8.30 13.67
N TYR A 86 9.74 7.20 13.79
CA TYR A 86 9.34 6.00 14.53
C TYR A 86 10.58 5.21 15.00
N SER A 87 10.45 4.45 16.09
CA SER A 87 11.57 3.68 16.65
C SER A 87 11.43 2.16 16.56
N VAL A 88 10.24 1.61 16.86
CA VAL A 88 10.11 0.19 17.21
C VAL A 88 9.71 -0.72 16.04
N GLN A 89 9.10 -0.16 14.99
CA GLN A 89 8.62 -0.93 13.84
C GLN A 89 9.77 -1.35 12.92
N MET A 90 9.68 -2.58 12.41
CA MET A 90 10.57 -3.10 11.36
C MET A 90 9.73 -3.84 10.32
N ILE A 91 9.48 -3.17 9.18
CA ILE A 91 8.60 -3.67 8.13
C ILE A 91 9.45 -4.28 7.01
N PHE A 92 9.09 -5.49 6.59
CA PHE A 92 9.69 -6.15 5.44
C PHE A 92 8.66 -6.27 4.31
N ILE A 93 9.04 -5.82 3.11
CA ILE A 93 8.22 -5.93 1.90
C ILE A 93 9.02 -6.75 0.90
N PHE A 94 8.55 -7.96 0.63
CA PHE A 94 9.15 -8.85 -0.36
C PHE A 94 8.43 -8.66 -1.69
N ILE A 95 9.20 -8.37 -2.75
CA ILE A 95 8.67 -8.14 -4.10
C ILE A 95 9.21 -9.23 -5.00
N ASP A 96 8.30 -10.04 -5.51
CA ASP A 96 8.56 -11.01 -6.56
C ASP A 96 8.10 -10.42 -7.90
N THR A 97 8.99 -10.44 -8.90
CA THR A 97 8.74 -9.88 -10.23
C THR A 97 8.79 -10.92 -11.35
N ASP A 98 9.27 -12.12 -11.05
CA ASP A 98 9.46 -13.19 -12.03
C ASP A 98 8.66 -14.46 -11.69
N ASN A 99 8.13 -14.55 -10.48
CA ASN A 99 7.30 -15.65 -9.99
C ASN A 99 8.00 -17.01 -10.12
N VAL A 100 9.33 -17.03 -10.00
CA VAL A 100 10.14 -18.25 -9.98
C VAL A 100 10.13 -18.79 -8.55
N ARG A 101 9.45 -19.91 -8.37
CA ARG A 101 9.36 -20.62 -7.08
C ARG A 101 10.56 -21.51 -6.82
#